data_AF-A0A968MJY0-F1
#
_entry.id   AF-A0A968MJY0-F1
#
_cell.length_a   1.000
_cell.length_b   1.000
_cell.length_c   1.000
_cell.angle_alpha   90.00
_cell.angle_beta   90.00
_cell.angle_gamma   90.00
#
_symmetry.space_group_name_H-M   'P 1'
#
loop_
_entity.id
_entity.type
_entity.pdbx_description
1 polymer ?
#
loop_
_entity_poly.entity_id
_entity_poly.type
_entity_poly.pdbx_seq_one_letter_code
_entity_poly.pdbx_strand_id
1 'polypeptide(L)'
;MKQPSIIYRLRPHIFLQRQNDGYLNYDSSKSYLNGFAGNVQFGRAGNGKWMYTTWVSWRSPGFNSNDIGYIRGTDEIQQVLWVGYRQRQPKGIFRSYGLNFNQWYGSSFGPEKIYVGVNVNGFCEFKNYWHAGMGIARNGKALNYSALRGGPALVYDGNNNIWVRLNSDYRKKIQLDLNYFTVIRDYRQAYESDYSVGLNVQTSNAFQISLSGNYRKSFDEIAYVNNIDSSAFMRYIRGT
;
A
#
# COMPACT_ATOMS: atom_id res chain seq x y z
N MET A 1 -7.02 46.01 -13.60
CA MET A 1 -7.82 44.88 -13.10
C MET A 1 -8.45 44.14 -14.27
N LYS A 2 -8.02 42.89 -14.51
CA LYS A 2 -8.79 41.79 -15.09
C LYS A 2 -7.99 40.52 -14.81
N GLN A 3 -8.44 39.73 -13.84
CA GLN A 3 -7.87 38.43 -13.51
C GLN A 3 -8.02 37.49 -14.71
N PRO A 4 -6.98 36.72 -15.09
CA PRO A 4 -7.20 35.51 -15.85
C PRO A 4 -7.76 34.45 -14.91
N SER A 5 -8.91 33.91 -15.29
CA SER A 5 -9.64 32.83 -14.67
C SER A 5 -8.77 31.57 -14.51
N ILE A 6 -8.80 31.01 -13.30
CA ILE A 6 -8.17 29.73 -12.97
C ILE A 6 -9.00 28.63 -13.62
N ILE A 7 -8.49 28.05 -14.72
CA ILE A 7 -9.03 26.82 -15.29
C ILE A 7 -8.50 25.65 -14.45
N TYR A 8 -9.31 25.15 -13.52
CA TYR A 8 -9.07 23.83 -12.91
C TYR A 8 -9.37 22.75 -13.95
N ARG A 9 -8.45 22.53 -14.89
CA ARG A 9 -8.56 21.40 -15.83
C ARG A 9 -8.15 20.14 -15.08
N LEU A 10 -9.15 19.40 -14.60
CA LEU A 10 -9.03 18.04 -14.07
C LEU A 10 -8.15 17.23 -15.05
N ARG A 11 -7.09 16.58 -14.56
CA ARG A 11 -5.95 16.08 -15.34
C ARG A 11 -6.01 14.56 -15.63
N PRO A 12 -6.81 14.08 -16.62
CA PRO A 12 -6.53 12.82 -17.30
C PRO A 12 -5.58 12.99 -18.50
N HIS A 13 -5.42 14.22 -19.02
CA HIS A 13 -4.54 14.52 -20.17
C HIS A 13 -3.07 14.13 -19.93
N ILE A 14 -2.63 14.09 -18.66
CA ILE A 14 -1.24 13.75 -18.31
C ILE A 14 -0.89 12.30 -18.66
N PHE A 15 -1.84 11.38 -18.54
CA PHE A 15 -1.58 9.96 -18.81
C PHE A 15 -1.48 9.67 -20.31
N LEU A 16 -2.17 10.46 -21.14
CA LEU A 16 -2.09 10.33 -22.60
C LEU A 16 -0.91 11.10 -23.22
N GLN A 17 -0.20 11.93 -22.46
CA GLN A 17 0.98 12.69 -22.91
C GLN A 17 2.29 11.91 -22.77
N ARG A 18 2.24 10.60 -22.48
CA ARG A 18 3.43 9.75 -22.48
C ARG A 18 3.99 9.66 -23.89
N GLN A 19 5.08 10.37 -24.13
CA GLN A 19 5.67 10.62 -25.45
C GLN A 19 6.29 9.38 -26.13
N ASN A 20 6.20 8.19 -25.52
CA ASN A 20 6.92 6.99 -25.98
C ASN A 20 6.12 5.67 -25.90
N ASP A 21 4.82 5.72 -25.65
CA ASP A 21 3.98 4.53 -25.53
C ASP A 21 3.27 4.29 -26.87
N GLY A 22 3.80 3.42 -27.72
CA GLY A 22 3.30 3.16 -29.09
C GLY A 22 1.86 2.61 -29.20
N TYR A 23 1.19 2.39 -28.07
CA TYR A 23 -0.22 1.98 -27.98
C TYR A 23 -1.16 3.15 -27.63
N LEU A 24 -0.64 4.35 -27.33
CA LEU A 24 -1.40 5.55 -27.02
C LEU A 24 -1.31 6.56 -28.16
N ASN A 25 -2.37 6.69 -28.96
CA ASN A 25 -2.50 7.76 -29.95
C ASN A 25 -3.13 9.00 -29.29
N TYR A 26 -2.30 9.96 -28.90
CA TYR A 26 -2.77 11.25 -28.38
C TYR A 26 -3.29 12.13 -29.52
N ASP A 27 -4.60 12.42 -29.49
CA ASP A 27 -5.26 13.31 -30.43
C ASP A 27 -5.74 14.56 -29.70
N SER A 28 -5.08 15.69 -29.98
CA SER A 28 -5.35 16.99 -29.34
C SER A 28 -6.67 17.63 -29.78
N SER A 29 -7.34 17.09 -30.80
CA SER A 29 -8.63 17.59 -31.29
C SER A 29 -9.84 16.98 -30.57
N LYS A 30 -9.64 15.91 -29.77
CA LYS A 30 -10.73 15.25 -29.05
C LYS A 30 -11.15 16.03 -27.81
N SER A 31 -12.45 16.33 -27.72
CA SER A 31 -13.08 17.00 -26.58
C SER A 31 -13.54 16.05 -25.48
N TYR A 32 -13.46 14.73 -25.69
CA TYR A 32 -13.92 13.70 -24.77
C TYR A 32 -12.93 12.53 -24.68
N LEU A 33 -12.99 11.80 -23.56
CA LEU A 33 -12.16 10.61 -23.30
C LEU A 33 -13.07 9.39 -23.27
N ASN A 34 -12.76 8.39 -24.09
CA ASN A 34 -13.44 7.09 -24.08
C ASN A 34 -12.60 6.09 -23.30
N GLY A 35 -13.19 5.48 -22.29
CA GLY A 35 -12.55 4.37 -21.60
C GLY A 35 -13.52 3.54 -20.79
N PHE A 36 -13.07 2.35 -20.46
CA PHE A 36 -13.81 1.37 -19.70
C PHE A 36 -13.05 1.03 -18.42
N ALA A 37 -13.80 0.57 -17.43
CA ALA A 37 -13.28 0.00 -16.20
C ALA A 37 -14.13 -1.20 -15.80
N GLY A 38 -13.56 -2.11 -15.02
CA GLY A 38 -14.26 -3.30 -14.57
C GLY A 38 -13.56 -3.97 -13.39
N ASN A 39 -14.28 -4.89 -12.76
CA ASN A 39 -13.76 -5.76 -11.72
C ASN A 39 -14.41 -7.14 -11.85
N VAL A 40 -13.59 -8.18 -11.74
CA VAL A 40 -14.03 -9.56 -11.64
C VAL A 40 -13.40 -10.15 -10.38
N GLN A 41 -14.22 -10.75 -9.53
CA GLN A 41 -13.81 -11.33 -8.26
C GLN A 41 -14.27 -12.79 -8.18
N PHE A 42 -13.37 -13.65 -7.73
CA PHE A 42 -13.64 -15.05 -7.43
C PHE A 42 -13.12 -15.38 -6.04
N GLY A 43 -13.87 -16.12 -5.24
CA GLY A 43 -13.40 -16.48 -3.92
C GLY A 43 -14.30 -17.45 -3.18
N ARG A 44 -13.76 -17.96 -2.09
CA ARG A 44 -14.43 -18.79 -1.11
C ARG A 44 -14.28 -18.16 0.26
N ALA A 45 -15.41 -17.80 0.86
CA ALA A 45 -15.52 -17.41 2.26
C ALA A 45 -16.43 -18.39 3.01
N GLY A 46 -16.12 -18.70 4.27
CA GLY A 46 -17.00 -19.49 5.14
C GLY A 46 -16.75 -21.01 5.18
N ASN A 47 -17.24 -21.65 6.26
CA ASN A 47 -17.26 -23.08 6.62
C ASN A 47 -15.96 -23.92 6.57
N GLY A 48 -14.91 -23.47 5.90
CA GLY A 48 -13.61 -24.14 5.83
C GLY A 48 -12.53 -23.48 6.68
N LYS A 49 -11.42 -24.20 6.88
CA LYS A 49 -10.18 -23.62 7.42
C LYS A 49 -9.49 -22.71 6.39
N TRP A 50 -9.62 -23.06 5.12
CA TRP A 50 -9.07 -22.28 4.00
C TRP A 50 -10.14 -21.35 3.43
N MET A 51 -9.74 -20.11 3.22
CA MET A 51 -10.47 -19.09 2.50
C MET A 51 -9.53 -18.47 1.48
N TYR A 52 -10.06 -18.02 0.36
CA TYR A 52 -9.26 -17.33 -0.62
C TYR A 52 -10.15 -16.42 -1.45
N THR A 53 -9.57 -15.34 -1.94
CA THR A 53 -10.25 -14.40 -2.83
C THR A 53 -9.20 -13.90 -3.79
N THR A 54 -9.51 -13.91 -5.08
CA THR A 54 -8.73 -13.23 -6.09
C THR A 54 -9.63 -12.29 -6.87
N TRP A 55 -9.09 -11.16 -7.30
CA TRP A 55 -9.80 -10.29 -8.20
C TRP A 55 -8.84 -9.64 -9.16
N VAL A 56 -9.40 -9.27 -10.32
CA VAL A 56 -8.74 -8.41 -11.30
C VAL A 56 -9.63 -7.20 -11.49
N SER A 57 -9.07 -6.01 -11.33
CA SER A 57 -9.71 -4.75 -11.71
C SER A 57 -8.88 -4.09 -12.81
N TRP A 58 -9.54 -3.31 -13.66
CA TRP A 58 -8.86 -2.58 -14.71
C TRP A 58 -9.53 -1.23 -14.94
N ARG A 59 -8.72 -0.26 -15.33
CA ARG A 59 -9.11 1.10 -15.74
C ARG A 59 -8.29 1.46 -16.96
N SER A 60 -8.93 1.48 -18.12
CA SER A 60 -8.25 1.84 -19.39
C SER A 60 -7.67 3.27 -19.34
N PRO A 61 -6.68 3.61 -20.18
CA PRO A 61 -6.07 4.94 -20.21
C PRO A 61 -7.06 6.10 -20.37
N GLY A 62 -8.05 5.92 -21.24
CA GLY A 62 -9.09 6.91 -21.52
C GLY A 62 -10.27 6.90 -20.54
N PHE A 63 -10.24 6.07 -19.49
CA PHE A 63 -11.31 6.04 -18.51
C PHE A 63 -11.26 7.29 -17.63
N ASN A 64 -12.29 8.12 -17.67
CA ASN A 64 -12.35 9.33 -16.86
C ASN A 64 -13.69 9.41 -16.14
N SER A 65 -13.69 9.20 -14.82
CA SER A 65 -14.88 9.37 -13.97
C SER A 65 -14.95 10.74 -13.29
N ASN A 66 -14.11 11.71 -13.68
CA ASN A 66 -13.98 13.00 -12.99
C ASN A 66 -15.25 13.88 -12.98
N ASP A 67 -16.31 13.49 -13.70
CA ASP A 67 -17.64 14.14 -13.60
C ASP A 67 -18.46 13.64 -12.39
N ILE A 68 -18.08 12.51 -11.78
CA ILE A 68 -18.79 11.88 -10.64
C ILE A 68 -17.85 11.69 -9.42
N GLY A 69 -16.53 11.79 -9.58
CA GLY A 69 -15.56 11.74 -8.48
C GLY A 69 -14.09 11.75 -8.91
N TYR A 70 -13.16 11.90 -7.96
CA TYR A 70 -11.73 12.02 -8.24
C TYR A 70 -11.02 10.67 -8.43
N ILE A 71 -10.35 10.47 -9.57
CA ILE A 71 -9.48 9.31 -9.82
C ILE A 71 -8.00 9.71 -9.71
N ARG A 72 -7.21 8.92 -8.95
CA ARG A 72 -5.76 9.15 -8.76
C ARG A 72 -4.87 8.67 -9.92
N GLY A 73 -5.36 7.76 -10.77
CA GLY A 73 -4.65 7.29 -11.96
C GLY A 73 -5.54 6.48 -12.90
N THR A 74 -5.21 6.49 -14.18
CA THR A 74 -5.82 5.67 -15.23
C THR A 74 -4.72 4.80 -15.85
N ASP A 75 -5.06 3.93 -16.81
CA ASP A 75 -4.09 3.00 -17.41
C ASP A 75 -3.50 2.02 -16.37
N GLU A 76 -4.37 1.23 -15.75
CA GLU A 76 -3.97 0.26 -14.73
C GLU A 76 -4.82 -1.00 -14.80
N ILE A 77 -4.16 -2.16 -14.81
CA ILE A 77 -4.71 -3.48 -14.55
C ILE A 77 -4.11 -3.95 -13.23
N GLN A 78 -4.96 -4.22 -12.25
CA GLN A 78 -4.58 -4.68 -10.92
C GLN A 78 -5.08 -6.10 -10.70
N GLN A 79 -4.19 -6.99 -10.31
CA GLN A 79 -4.48 -8.33 -9.85
C GLN A 79 -4.18 -8.45 -8.37
N VAL A 80 -5.09 -9.05 -7.61
CA VAL A 80 -4.85 -9.40 -6.20
C VAL A 80 -5.24 -10.84 -5.93
N LEU A 81 -4.44 -11.51 -5.11
CA LEU A 81 -4.72 -12.82 -4.53
C LEU A 81 -4.59 -12.73 -3.02
N TRP A 82 -5.59 -13.23 -2.32
CA TRP A 82 -5.61 -13.41 -0.88
C TRP A 82 -5.90 -14.86 -0.56
N VAL A 83 -5.14 -15.45 0.35
CA VAL A 83 -5.35 -16.80 0.87
C VAL A 83 -5.22 -16.76 2.38
N GLY A 84 -6.23 -17.27 3.09
CA GLY A 84 -6.27 -17.33 4.54
C GLY A 84 -6.46 -18.75 5.04
N TYR A 85 -5.64 -19.16 6.01
CA TYR A 85 -5.90 -20.33 6.85
C TYR A 85 -6.40 -19.88 8.23
N ARG A 86 -7.38 -20.61 8.80
CA ARG A 86 -7.94 -20.36 10.13
C ARG A 86 -8.15 -21.68 10.88
N GLN A 87 -7.56 -21.78 12.05
CA GLN A 87 -7.89 -22.79 13.06
C GLN A 87 -8.65 -22.10 14.20
N ARG A 88 -9.98 -22.26 14.22
CA ARG A 88 -10.86 -21.61 15.22
C ARG A 88 -11.05 -22.44 16.49
N GLN A 89 -10.81 -23.75 16.41
CA GLN A 89 -10.91 -24.64 17.56
C GLN A 89 -9.59 -24.68 18.33
N PRO A 90 -9.62 -24.65 19.67
CA PRO A 90 -8.41 -24.73 20.49
C PRO A 90 -7.55 -25.96 20.17
N LYS A 91 -6.24 -25.75 20.04
CA LYS A 91 -5.25 -26.82 19.80
C LYS A 91 -3.93 -26.45 20.48
N GLY A 92 -3.41 -27.34 21.33
CA GLY A 92 -2.19 -27.08 22.10
C GLY A 92 -2.33 -25.87 23.02
N ILE A 93 -1.41 -24.91 22.92
CA ILE A 93 -1.44 -23.63 23.67
C ILE A 93 -2.38 -22.58 23.06
N PHE A 94 -2.84 -22.80 21.82
CA PHE A 94 -3.65 -21.85 21.08
C PHE A 94 -5.14 -22.10 21.31
N ARG A 95 -5.89 -21.02 21.51
CA ARG A 95 -7.35 -20.99 21.44
C ARG A 95 -7.80 -20.84 19.99
N SER A 96 -7.14 -19.99 19.21
CA SER A 96 -7.32 -19.87 17.77
C SER A 96 -6.03 -19.34 17.11
N TYR A 97 -5.86 -19.60 15.82
CA TYR A 97 -4.79 -18.96 15.04
C TYR A 97 -5.14 -18.90 13.56
N GLY A 98 -4.48 -17.99 12.85
CA GLY A 98 -4.65 -17.81 11.43
C GLY A 98 -3.35 -17.40 10.74
N LEU A 99 -3.27 -17.73 9.46
CA LEU A 99 -2.22 -17.29 8.56
C LEU A 99 -2.89 -16.69 7.32
N ASN A 100 -2.28 -15.65 6.76
CA ASN A 100 -2.70 -14.99 5.55
C ASN A 100 -1.50 -14.88 4.61
N PHE A 101 -1.76 -15.11 3.33
CA PHE A 101 -0.90 -14.77 2.22
C PHE A 101 -1.66 -13.79 1.32
N ASN A 102 -0.98 -12.73 0.92
CA ASN A 102 -1.51 -11.72 0.02
C ASN A 102 -0.48 -11.52 -1.08
N GLN A 103 -0.94 -11.33 -2.31
CA GLN A 103 -0.13 -10.93 -3.45
C GLN A 103 -0.92 -9.87 -4.21
N TRP A 104 -0.24 -8.81 -4.61
CA TRP A 104 -0.80 -7.80 -5.50
C TRP A 104 0.19 -7.51 -6.61
N TYR A 105 -0.36 -7.23 -7.80
CA TYR A 105 0.39 -6.88 -8.98
C TYR A 105 -0.41 -5.81 -9.73
N GLY A 106 0.29 -4.78 -10.20
CA GLY A 106 -0.29 -3.72 -11.03
C GLY A 106 0.57 -3.52 -12.27
N SER A 107 -0.07 -3.47 -13.44
CA SER A 107 0.55 -3.11 -14.72
C SER A 107 -0.26 -2.03 -15.42
N SER A 108 0.34 -1.36 -16.39
CA SER A 108 -0.42 -0.58 -17.38
C SER A 108 -1.15 -1.52 -18.35
N PHE A 109 -1.90 -0.95 -19.30
CA PHE A 109 -2.35 -1.66 -20.50
C PHE A 109 -1.21 -1.87 -21.52
N GLY A 110 -0.08 -1.17 -21.33
CA GLY A 110 1.19 -1.44 -21.99
C GLY A 110 2.02 -2.53 -21.28
N PRO A 111 3.31 -2.68 -21.64
CA PRO A 111 4.21 -3.66 -21.04
C PRO A 111 4.71 -3.27 -19.64
N GLU A 112 4.34 -2.10 -19.10
CA GLU A 112 4.94 -1.56 -17.88
C GLU A 112 4.36 -2.21 -16.62
N LYS A 113 5.25 -2.78 -15.79
CA LYS A 113 4.92 -3.16 -14.41
C LYS A 113 4.94 -1.92 -13.52
N ILE A 114 3.79 -1.58 -12.95
CA ILE A 114 3.62 -0.43 -12.05
C ILE A 114 4.06 -0.78 -10.64
N TYR A 115 3.62 -1.92 -10.10
CA TYR A 115 4.03 -2.38 -8.77
C TYR A 115 3.82 -3.88 -8.61
N VAL A 116 4.50 -4.48 -7.64
CA VAL A 116 4.27 -5.86 -7.21
C VAL A 116 4.58 -5.96 -5.73
N GLY A 117 3.83 -6.79 -5.02
CA GLY A 117 4.16 -7.09 -3.64
C GLY A 117 3.49 -8.34 -3.13
N VAL A 118 4.05 -8.84 -2.03
CA VAL A 118 3.53 -9.99 -1.30
C VAL A 118 3.53 -9.68 0.19
N ASN A 119 2.57 -10.26 0.92
CA ASN A 119 2.53 -10.19 2.36
C ASN A 119 2.13 -11.53 2.97
N VAL A 120 2.95 -12.02 3.89
CA VAL A 120 2.59 -13.11 4.79
C VAL A 120 2.37 -12.53 6.17
N ASN A 121 1.23 -12.79 6.78
CA ASN A 121 0.97 -12.41 8.16
C ASN A 121 0.20 -13.49 8.91
N GLY A 122 0.40 -13.56 10.22
CA GLY A 122 -0.27 -14.51 11.09
C GLY A 122 -0.69 -13.86 12.38
N PHE A 123 -1.67 -14.47 13.02
CA PHE A 123 -2.13 -14.09 14.34
C PHE A 123 -2.53 -15.32 15.13
N CYS A 124 -2.45 -15.23 16.44
CA CYS A 124 -2.92 -16.26 17.34
C CYS A 124 -3.51 -15.65 18.61
N GLU A 125 -4.46 -16.38 19.17
CA GLU A 125 -4.97 -16.19 20.51
C GLU A 125 -4.57 -17.41 21.32
N PHE A 126 -3.89 -17.19 22.43
CA PHE A 126 -3.47 -18.23 23.35
C PHE A 126 -4.63 -18.58 24.31
N LYS A 127 -4.56 -19.75 24.95
CA LYS A 127 -5.58 -20.17 25.94
C LYS A 127 -5.68 -19.25 27.18
N ASN A 128 -4.60 -18.54 27.48
CA ASN A 128 -4.57 -17.50 28.52
C ASN A 128 -5.07 -16.13 28.00
N TYR A 129 -5.66 -16.07 26.81
CA TYR A 129 -6.23 -14.85 26.18
C TYR A 129 -5.21 -13.77 25.85
N TRP A 130 -3.93 -14.13 25.81
CA TRP A 130 -2.94 -13.29 25.14
C TRP A 130 -3.16 -13.39 23.63
N HIS A 131 -2.88 -12.31 22.93
CA HIS A 131 -2.94 -12.23 21.48
C HIS A 131 -1.55 -11.88 20.94
N ALA A 132 -1.11 -12.58 19.90
CA ALA A 132 0.08 -12.20 19.16
C ALA A 132 -0.23 -12.12 17.66
N GLY A 133 0.45 -11.20 16.98
CA GLY A 133 0.36 -11.06 15.54
C GLY A 133 1.72 -10.68 14.98
N MET A 134 2.03 -11.17 13.79
CA MET A 134 3.22 -10.73 13.06
C MET A 134 2.98 -10.77 11.57
N GLY A 135 3.77 -10.01 10.82
CA GLY A 135 3.75 -10.10 9.38
C GLY A 135 4.99 -9.50 8.74
N ILE A 136 5.22 -9.91 7.51
CA ILE A 136 6.24 -9.40 6.63
C ILE A 136 5.62 -9.11 5.26
N ALA A 137 5.86 -7.92 4.73
CA ALA A 137 5.47 -7.55 3.37
C ALA A 137 6.70 -7.14 2.58
N ARG A 138 6.83 -7.70 1.38
CA ARG A 138 7.84 -7.30 0.39
C ARG A 138 7.15 -6.52 -0.70
N ASN A 139 7.52 -5.25 -0.86
CA ASN A 139 7.17 -4.44 -2.00
C ASN A 139 8.36 -4.41 -2.97
N GLY A 140 8.11 -4.70 -4.24
CA GLY A 140 9.09 -4.46 -5.30
C GLY A 140 9.19 -2.97 -5.64
N LYS A 141 10.05 -2.65 -6.62
CA LYS A 141 10.11 -1.30 -7.20
C LYS A 141 8.74 -0.91 -7.76
N ALA A 142 8.38 0.35 -7.60
CA ALA A 142 7.10 0.88 -8.05
C ALA A 142 7.28 2.11 -8.94
N LEU A 143 6.43 2.25 -9.95
CA LEU A 143 6.37 3.41 -10.83
C LEU A 143 5.32 4.40 -10.36
N ASN A 144 5.67 5.68 -10.34
CA ASN A 144 4.74 6.76 -10.08
C ASN A 144 4.75 7.77 -11.23
N TYR A 145 3.71 7.70 -12.05
CA TYR A 145 3.49 8.60 -13.19
C TYR A 145 2.96 9.99 -12.79
N SER A 146 2.51 10.16 -11.54
CA SER A 146 1.94 11.42 -11.07
C SER A 146 2.94 12.31 -10.34
N ALA A 147 4.05 11.73 -9.85
CA ALA A 147 5.06 12.41 -9.04
C ALA A 147 5.63 13.66 -9.72
N LEU A 148 5.84 13.59 -11.05
CA LEU A 148 6.41 14.68 -11.85
C LEU A 148 5.37 15.45 -12.68
N ARG A 149 4.06 15.27 -12.38
CA ARG A 149 2.95 16.07 -12.93
C ARG A 149 2.95 16.26 -14.47
N GLY A 150 3.39 15.25 -15.22
CA GLY A 150 3.57 15.34 -16.68
C GLY A 150 4.95 14.90 -17.17
N GLY A 151 5.92 14.79 -16.27
CA GLY A 151 7.25 14.21 -16.58
C GLY A 151 7.26 12.67 -16.63
N PRO A 152 8.42 12.07 -16.94
CA PRO A 152 8.64 10.62 -16.90
C PRO A 152 8.22 9.99 -15.56
N ALA A 153 7.92 8.69 -15.58
CA ALA A 153 7.58 7.96 -14.36
C ALA A 153 8.75 7.98 -13.37
N LEU A 154 8.47 8.31 -12.10
CA LEU A 154 9.48 8.20 -11.05
C LEU A 154 9.49 6.79 -10.48
N VAL A 155 10.67 6.17 -10.42
CA VAL A 155 10.86 4.85 -9.81
C VAL A 155 11.08 5.03 -8.31
N TYR A 156 10.25 4.36 -7.51
CA TYR A 156 10.48 4.16 -6.08
C TYR A 156 11.11 2.79 -5.86
N ASP A 157 12.11 2.75 -4.99
CA ASP A 157 12.72 1.49 -4.60
C ASP A 157 11.76 0.60 -3.81
N GLY A 158 12.02 -0.71 -3.88
CA GLY A 158 11.31 -1.69 -3.08
C GLY A 158 11.58 -1.50 -1.59
N ASN A 159 10.77 -2.15 -0.77
CA ASN A 159 10.93 -2.13 0.67
C ASN A 159 10.41 -3.41 1.31
N ASN A 160 10.86 -3.65 2.54
CA ASN A 160 10.31 -4.66 3.42
C ASN A 160 9.59 -3.96 4.57
N ASN A 161 8.39 -4.41 4.88
CA ASN A 161 7.66 -4.00 6.08
C ASN A 161 7.59 -5.21 7.01
N ILE A 162 7.95 -5.04 8.27
CA ILE A 162 7.81 -6.07 9.29
C ILE A 162 7.01 -5.47 10.44
N TRP A 163 6.07 -6.23 10.97
CA TRP A 163 5.37 -5.86 12.19
C TRP A 163 5.22 -7.03 13.13
N VAL A 164 5.22 -6.71 14.41
CA VAL A 164 4.94 -7.64 15.51
C VAL A 164 4.05 -6.93 16.50
N ARG A 165 3.05 -7.64 17.00
CA ARG A 165 2.11 -7.18 18.02
C ARG A 165 1.97 -8.27 19.08
N LEU A 166 1.97 -7.88 20.35
CA LEU A 166 1.65 -8.74 21.48
C LEU A 166 0.71 -7.97 22.41
N ASN A 167 -0.39 -8.59 22.80
CA ASN A 167 -1.34 -8.04 23.75
C ASN A 167 -1.60 -9.07 24.83
N SER A 168 -1.60 -8.63 26.07
CA SER A 168 -2.01 -9.48 27.19
C SER A 168 -3.53 -9.67 27.24
N ASP A 169 -4.01 -10.43 28.21
CA ASP A 169 -5.44 -10.63 28.47
C ASP A 169 -6.13 -9.33 28.93
N TYR A 170 -6.92 -8.70 28.04
CA TYR A 170 -7.68 -7.48 28.32
C TYR A 170 -8.78 -7.64 29.39
N ARG A 171 -9.02 -8.84 29.90
CA ARG A 171 -9.92 -9.07 31.04
C ARG A 171 -9.22 -8.90 32.38
N LYS A 172 -7.89 -8.77 32.39
CA LYS A 172 -7.10 -8.53 33.60
C LYS A 172 -7.01 -7.04 33.90
N LYS A 173 -6.78 -6.73 35.19
CA LYS A 173 -6.59 -5.35 35.66
C LYS A 173 -5.36 -4.70 35.05
N ILE A 174 -4.31 -5.47 34.80
CA ILE A 174 -3.08 -4.99 34.16
C ILE A 174 -3.08 -5.53 32.73
N GLN A 175 -2.99 -4.63 31.77
CA GLN A 175 -3.04 -4.93 30.36
C GLN A 175 -1.82 -4.30 29.68
N LEU A 176 -1.08 -5.12 28.96
CA LEU A 176 0.11 -4.75 28.22
C LEU A 176 -0.13 -4.87 26.72
N ASP A 177 0.34 -3.87 25.99
CA ASP A 177 0.33 -3.77 24.54
C ASP A 177 1.76 -3.50 24.07
N LEU A 178 2.32 -4.39 23.26
CA LEU A 178 3.61 -4.20 22.59
C LEU A 178 3.38 -4.21 21.09
N ASN A 179 3.91 -3.21 20.40
CA ASN A 179 3.91 -3.15 18.94
C ASN A 179 5.29 -2.75 18.45
N TYR A 180 5.74 -3.44 17.41
CA TYR A 180 6.93 -3.09 16.65
C TYR A 180 6.56 -3.05 15.18
N PHE A 181 7.02 -2.02 14.48
CA PHE A 181 6.87 -1.87 13.04
C PHE A 181 8.17 -1.36 12.46
N THR A 182 8.57 -1.86 11.30
CA THR A 182 9.67 -1.27 10.55
C THR A 182 9.42 -1.33 9.06
N VAL A 183 9.84 -0.26 8.37
CA VAL A 183 10.02 -0.22 6.92
C VAL A 183 11.49 -0.08 6.62
N ILE A 184 12.03 -0.98 5.82
CA ILE A 184 13.42 -0.95 5.36
C ILE A 184 13.39 -0.88 3.85
N ARG A 185 13.87 0.22 3.27
CA ARG A 185 13.99 0.36 1.82
C ARG A 185 15.17 -0.46 1.29
N ASP A 186 15.07 -0.85 0.03
CA ASP A 186 16.18 -1.50 -0.67
C ASP A 186 17.44 -0.65 -0.63
N TYR A 187 18.60 -1.30 -0.67
CA TYR A 187 19.92 -0.66 -0.52
C TYR A 187 20.15 0.03 0.84
N ARG A 188 19.23 -0.12 1.81
CA ARG A 188 19.30 0.47 3.16
C ARG A 188 19.45 2.00 3.19
N GLN A 189 19.12 2.67 2.09
CA GLN A 189 19.19 4.12 1.95
C GLN A 189 18.16 4.84 2.84
N ALA A 190 17.09 4.16 3.25
CA ALA A 190 16.18 4.67 4.27
C ALA A 190 15.55 3.55 5.08
N TYR A 191 15.32 3.80 6.36
CA TYR A 191 14.50 2.96 7.21
C TYR A 191 13.73 3.79 8.25
N GLU A 192 12.62 3.23 8.69
CA GLU A 192 11.85 3.72 9.84
C GLU A 192 11.53 2.52 10.72
N SER A 193 11.72 2.67 12.03
CA SER A 193 11.38 1.67 13.03
C SER A 193 10.62 2.34 14.17
N ASP A 194 9.44 1.83 14.49
CA ASP A 194 8.59 2.28 15.57
C ASP A 194 8.47 1.18 16.62
N TYR A 195 8.72 1.55 17.87
CA TYR A 195 8.56 0.71 19.06
C TYR A 195 7.50 1.36 19.94
N SER A 196 6.39 0.68 20.17
CA SER A 196 5.28 1.20 20.97
C SER A 196 4.97 0.26 22.11
N VAL A 197 4.83 0.82 23.30
CA VAL A 197 4.42 0.13 24.53
C VAL A 197 3.19 0.83 25.09
N GLY A 198 2.17 0.07 25.45
CA GLY A 198 1.00 0.53 26.17
C GLY A 198 0.80 -0.30 27.43
N LEU A 199 0.48 0.37 28.54
CA LEU A 199 0.16 -0.23 29.82
C LEU A 199 -1.14 0.39 30.32
N ASN A 200 -2.17 -0.43 30.48
CA ASN A 200 -3.42 -0.02 31.13
C ASN A 200 -3.56 -0.74 32.47
N VAL A 201 -3.87 0.02 33.52
CA VAL A 201 -4.06 -0.48 34.88
C VAL A 201 -5.44 -0.04 35.37
N GLN A 202 -6.37 -0.99 35.44
CA GLN A 202 -7.67 -0.82 36.06
C GLN A 202 -7.53 -0.93 37.58
N THR A 203 -7.61 0.20 38.29
CA THR A 203 -7.50 0.19 39.77
C THR A 203 -8.84 -0.13 40.43
N SER A 204 -9.96 0.28 39.83
CA SER A 204 -11.34 -0.01 40.25
C SER A 204 -12.29 -0.09 39.05
N ASN A 205 -13.57 -0.46 39.22
CA ASN A 205 -14.53 -0.49 38.10
C ASN A 205 -14.83 0.89 37.49
N ALA A 206 -14.50 1.97 38.19
CA ALA A 206 -14.75 3.35 37.75
C ALA A 206 -13.45 4.11 37.38
N PHE A 207 -12.27 3.49 37.53
CA PHE A 207 -11.00 4.17 37.33
C PHE A 207 -9.95 3.30 36.64
N GLN A 208 -9.36 3.87 35.59
CA GLN A 208 -8.31 3.26 34.78
C GLN A 208 -7.18 4.28 34.58
N ILE A 209 -5.94 3.82 34.73
CA ILE A 209 -4.74 4.59 34.37
C ILE A 209 -4.16 3.97 33.10
N SER A 210 -3.82 4.81 32.13
CA SER A 210 -3.19 4.40 30.88
C SER A 210 -1.87 5.14 30.69
N LEU A 211 -0.81 4.38 30.41
CA LEU A 211 0.51 4.90 30.05
C LEU A 211 0.91 4.31 28.71
N SER A 212 1.32 5.17 27.77
CA SER A 212 1.83 4.73 26.47
C SER A 212 3.10 5.46 26.11
N GLY A 213 4.05 4.75 25.50
CA GLY A 213 5.28 5.29 24.94
C GLY A 213 5.46 4.83 23.51
N ASN A 214 5.96 5.72 22.66
CA ASN A 214 6.42 5.40 21.31
C ASN A 214 7.83 5.93 21.13
N TYR A 215 8.70 5.11 20.57
CA TYR A 215 10.05 5.49 20.16
C TYR A 215 10.21 5.19 18.68
N ARG A 216 10.50 6.24 17.90
CA ARG A 216 10.73 6.14 16.47
C ARG A 216 12.20 6.40 16.15
N LYS A 217 12.78 5.52 15.35
CA LYS A 217 14.09 5.69 14.75
C LYS A 217 13.94 5.72 13.24
N SER A 218 14.34 6.83 12.61
CA SER A 218 14.31 6.98 11.16
C SER A 218 15.67 7.40 10.62
N PHE A 219 15.91 7.04 9.37
CA PHE A 219 17.08 7.41 8.59
C PHE A 219 16.67 7.51 7.13
N ASP A 220 17.14 8.55 6.43
CA ASP A 220 16.85 8.77 5.01
C ASP A 220 18.05 9.49 4.37
N GLU A 221 18.73 8.82 3.45
CA GLU A 221 19.81 9.37 2.61
C GLU A 221 19.29 9.99 1.30
N ILE A 222 17.98 9.89 1.01
CA ILE A 222 17.47 10.29 -0.30
C ILE A 222 17.14 11.79 -0.32
N ALA A 223 18.02 12.58 -0.94
CA ALA A 223 17.76 13.98 -1.28
C ALA A 223 17.62 14.18 -2.80
N TYR A 224 16.86 15.21 -3.20
CA TYR A 224 16.85 15.66 -4.60
C TYR A 224 18.20 16.34 -4.89
N VAL A 225 18.92 15.88 -5.92
CA VAL A 225 20.27 16.38 -6.22
C VAL A 225 20.29 17.35 -7.39
N ASN A 226 19.92 16.95 -8.62
CA ASN A 226 19.85 17.88 -9.76
C ASN A 226 19.14 17.29 -10.99
N ASN A 227 18.74 18.15 -11.93
CA ASN A 227 18.37 17.74 -13.30
C ASN A 227 19.62 17.79 -14.18
N ILE A 228 19.88 16.74 -14.96
CA ILE A 228 20.91 16.78 -16.01
C ILE A 228 20.19 16.92 -17.35
N ASP A 229 20.37 18.07 -18.00
CA ASP A 229 19.96 18.29 -19.38
C ASP A 229 20.92 17.55 -20.31
N SER A 230 20.74 16.25 -20.46
CA SER A 230 21.28 15.54 -21.61
C SER A 230 20.34 15.78 -22.80
N SER A 231 20.86 16.37 -23.87
CA SER A 231 20.18 16.92 -25.05
C SER A 231 19.30 15.97 -25.90
N ALA A 232 18.88 14.83 -25.35
CA ALA A 232 17.88 13.95 -25.95
C ALA A 232 16.72 13.59 -25.00
N PHE A 233 16.92 13.55 -23.67
CA PHE A 233 15.85 13.26 -22.69
C PHE A 233 16.21 13.83 -21.31
N MET A 234 15.26 14.49 -20.63
CA MET A 234 15.41 14.86 -19.21
C MET A 234 15.40 13.59 -18.35
N ARG A 235 16.51 13.32 -17.67
CA ARG A 235 16.64 12.20 -16.72
C ARG A 235 16.72 12.75 -15.30
N TYR A 236 15.74 12.38 -14.48
CA TYR A 236 15.74 12.71 -13.05
C TYR A 236 16.61 11.72 -12.28
N ILE A 237 17.63 12.22 -11.60
CA ILE A 237 18.53 11.42 -10.77
C ILE A 237 18.19 11.69 -9.31
N ARG A 238 17.90 10.64 -8.55
CA ARG A 238 17.97 10.68 -7.08
C ARG A 238 19.42 10.41 -6.69
N GLY A 239 20.00 11.27 -5.88
CA GLY A 239 21.34 11.07 -5.35
C GLY A 239 21.31 10.67 -3.88
N THR A 240 22.43 10.08 -3.46
CA THR A 240 22.83 9.79 -2.08
C THR A 240 23.69 10.92 -1.54
#